data_AF-A0A4P7UFI2-F1
#
_entry.id   AF-A0A4P7UFI2-F1
#
_cell.length_a   1.000
_cell.length_b   1.000
_cell.length_c   1.000
_cell.angle_alpha   90.00
_cell.angle_beta   90.00
_cell.angle_gamma   90.00
#
_symmetry.space_group_name_H-M   'P 1'
#
loop_
_entity.id
_entity.type
_entity.pdbx_description
1 polymer ?
#
loop_
_entity_poly.entity_id
_entity_poly.type
_entity_poly.pdbx_seq_one_letter_code
_entity_poly.pdbx_strand_id
1 'polypeptide(L)'
;METRWPLATIDSLCTSVTSGGTPSRSNPAYYKNGTIPWIKTGELKDWYIDSIQEQITEVALRESSAKLFPNDTVLFAMYGDGKTMGSVGLLRKPCATNQACCAMLADSSKCDAKFLLYSLIYFRPAILKLTIAGAQRNLNGTTIKQFKIGVPPIPTQRRIASILSAYDELIENNTRRIAILEEMARRIYEEWFVRFRFPGHEQVKMVESELGLIPEGWSLCRLDELYKTASGGTPSRQRAEYFGGNIHWVKTQELQNNWIFETSEKITEIGLANSSAKIFPTGTVLVAMYGATIGQLGILGVAAATNQACCAVIPRLENFGTTYAYLTLQVRRQELIDLRAGAAQQNINQIVVRQFPMLVPSDHSLLPRFTATVTPLLELSSVLQRTNANLRATRDLLLPKLISGEIDVSTLPEPEEVITA
;
A
#
# COMPACT_ATOMS: atom_id res chain seq x y z
N MET A 1 -9.38 4.17 29.49
CA MET A 1 -9.21 2.81 28.93
C MET A 1 -8.90 1.92 30.11
N GLU A 2 -9.80 1.00 30.42
CA GLU A 2 -9.64 0.06 31.52
C GLU A 2 -8.71 -1.08 31.07
N THR A 3 -7.75 -1.43 31.90
CA THR A 3 -6.91 -2.62 31.73
C THR A 3 -6.94 -3.39 33.03
N ARG A 4 -6.99 -4.72 32.95
CA ARG A 4 -6.91 -5.60 34.12
C ARG A 4 -5.48 -5.82 34.62
N TRP A 5 -4.50 -5.32 33.87
CA TRP A 5 -3.08 -5.53 34.12
C TRP A 5 -2.48 -4.42 35.00
N PRO A 6 -1.43 -4.73 35.79
CA PRO A 6 -0.69 -3.70 36.51
C PRO A 6 -0.10 -2.68 35.54
N LEU A 7 -0.10 -1.41 35.95
CA LEU A 7 0.43 -0.32 35.13
C LEU A 7 1.92 -0.13 35.37
N ALA A 8 2.69 0.00 34.29
CA ALA A 8 4.10 0.36 34.33
C ALA A 8 4.38 1.50 33.34
N THR A 9 5.39 2.33 33.63
CA THR A 9 5.84 3.38 32.71
C THR A 9 6.69 2.78 31.60
N ILE A 10 6.66 3.38 30.40
CA ILE A 10 7.53 2.95 29.28
C ILE A 10 9.00 2.93 29.70
N ASP A 11 9.44 3.95 30.45
CA ASP A 11 10.83 4.03 30.94
C ASP A 11 11.22 2.84 31.82
N SER A 12 10.30 2.35 32.67
CA SER A 12 10.57 1.19 33.54
C SER A 12 10.63 -0.15 32.78
N LEU A 13 10.00 -0.22 31.61
CA LEU A 13 9.93 -1.40 30.75
C LEU A 13 11.09 -1.51 29.75
N CYS A 14 11.90 -0.46 29.65
CA CYS A 14 12.99 -0.38 28.68
C CYS A 14 14.34 -0.29 29.41
N THR A 15 15.39 -0.85 28.80
CA THR A 15 16.77 -0.60 29.24
C THR A 15 17.24 0.80 28.85
N SER A 16 16.66 1.35 27.78
CA SER A 16 16.91 2.71 27.32
C SER A 16 15.72 3.28 26.57
N VAL A 17 15.42 4.55 26.84
CA VAL A 17 14.47 5.36 26.07
C VAL A 17 15.16 6.67 25.72
N THR A 18 15.48 6.86 24.44
CA THR A 18 16.23 8.03 23.98
C THR A 18 15.84 8.43 22.56
N SER A 19 16.27 9.60 22.12
CA SER A 19 16.10 10.03 20.73
C SER A 19 17.35 9.77 19.91
N GLY A 20 17.17 9.62 18.60
CA GLY A 20 18.27 9.66 17.64
C GLY A 20 18.81 11.08 17.41
N GLY A 21 19.53 11.28 16.30
CA GLY A 21 20.15 12.55 15.95
C GLY A 21 20.27 12.73 14.44
N THR A 22 20.26 13.98 13.99
CA THR A 22 20.50 14.34 12.58
C THR A 22 21.93 14.85 12.44
N PRO A 23 22.80 14.12 11.73
CA PRO A 23 24.10 14.64 11.32
C PRO A 23 23.93 15.90 10.48
N SER A 24 24.85 16.88 10.60
CA SER A 24 24.72 18.13 9.84
C SER A 24 24.62 17.88 8.33
N ARG A 25 23.53 18.38 7.71
CA ARG A 25 23.31 18.29 6.25
C ARG A 25 24.37 19.05 5.44
N SER A 26 25.04 20.03 6.06
CA SER A 26 26.11 20.80 5.42
C SER A 26 27.44 20.04 5.31
N ASN A 27 27.58 18.88 5.94
CA ASN A 27 28.78 18.04 5.85
C ASN A 27 28.53 16.83 4.93
N PRO A 28 28.99 16.85 3.66
CA PRO A 28 28.76 15.75 2.73
C PRO A 28 29.40 14.42 3.19
N ALA A 29 30.46 14.45 4.00
CA ALA A 29 31.13 13.25 4.50
C ALA A 29 30.24 12.39 5.41
N TYR A 30 29.16 12.97 5.93
CA TYR A 30 28.17 12.28 6.76
C TYR A 30 27.21 11.38 5.96
N TYR A 31 27.06 11.63 4.66
CA TYR A 31 26.04 10.99 3.83
C TYR A 31 26.61 10.29 2.60
N LYS A 32 27.69 10.83 2.01
CA LYS A 32 28.31 10.27 0.81
C LYS A 32 28.83 8.86 1.10
N ASN A 33 28.36 7.88 0.33
CA ASN A 33 28.68 6.45 0.49
C ASN A 33 28.35 5.92 1.90
N GLY A 34 27.29 6.45 2.53
CA GLY A 34 26.78 5.93 3.80
C GLY A 34 26.38 4.46 3.70
N THR A 35 26.66 3.68 4.74
CA THR A 35 26.30 2.26 4.84
C THR A 35 25.33 2.00 5.98
N ILE A 36 25.26 2.90 6.96
CA ILE A 36 24.38 2.79 8.12
C ILE A 36 23.00 3.31 7.72
N PRO A 37 21.94 2.49 7.79
CA PRO A 37 20.59 2.96 7.51
C PRO A 37 20.17 4.04 8.52
N TRP A 38 19.65 5.16 8.03
CA TRP A 38 19.25 6.29 8.87
C TRP A 38 17.77 6.63 8.67
N ILE A 39 16.98 6.33 9.70
CA ILE A 39 15.52 6.32 9.65
C ILE A 39 14.94 7.68 10.03
N LYS A 40 13.92 8.09 9.27
CA LYS A 40 13.09 9.28 9.56
C LYS A 40 11.68 8.86 9.94
N THR A 41 10.94 9.75 10.61
CA THR A 41 9.57 9.49 11.08
C THR A 41 8.58 9.10 9.97
N GLY A 42 8.83 9.51 8.71
CA GLY A 42 8.00 9.12 7.55
C GLY A 42 8.11 7.65 7.13
N GLU A 43 9.08 6.91 7.67
CA GLU A 43 9.29 5.49 7.36
C GLU A 43 8.62 4.56 8.38
N LEU A 44 8.07 5.09 9.47
CA LEU A 44 7.35 4.34 10.49
C LEU A 44 5.92 4.04 10.01
N LYS A 45 5.59 2.74 9.87
CA LYS A 45 4.33 2.26 9.27
C LYS A 45 3.64 1.18 10.11
N ASP A 46 3.66 1.33 11.43
CA ASP A 46 2.99 0.46 12.41
C ASP A 46 3.41 -1.01 12.34
N TRP A 47 4.60 -1.26 11.79
CA TRP A 47 5.18 -2.59 11.63
C TRP A 47 6.70 -2.48 11.47
N TYR A 48 7.34 -3.54 11.01
CA TYR A 48 8.75 -3.53 10.66
C TYR A 48 9.10 -2.46 9.63
N ILE A 49 10.27 -1.85 9.83
CA ILE A 49 10.79 -0.80 8.94
C ILE A 49 11.66 -1.46 7.86
N ASP A 50 11.07 -1.69 6.69
CA ASP A 50 11.73 -2.40 5.59
C ASP A 50 12.31 -1.47 4.51
N SER A 51 11.76 -0.25 4.37
CA SER A 51 12.18 0.71 3.35
C SER A 51 12.90 1.88 4.00
N ILE A 52 14.18 2.05 3.66
CA ILE A 52 15.04 3.10 4.21
C ILE A 52 15.58 3.94 3.05
N GLN A 53 15.30 5.23 3.08
CA GLN A 53 15.59 6.15 1.98
C GLN A 53 17.02 6.68 2.02
N GLU A 54 17.59 6.80 3.23
CA GLU A 54 18.87 7.47 3.44
C GLU A 54 19.79 6.64 4.31
N GLN A 55 21.09 6.81 4.06
CA GLN A 55 22.15 6.19 4.84
C GLN A 55 23.13 7.25 5.30
N ILE A 56 23.77 7.00 6.44
CA ILE A 56 24.84 7.82 7.01
C ILE A 56 26.14 7.01 7.10
N THR A 57 27.26 7.70 7.23
CA THR A 57 28.58 7.09 7.38
C THR A 57 28.92 6.80 8.84
N GLU A 58 29.91 5.95 9.08
CA GLU A 58 30.52 5.77 10.42
C GLU A 58 31.10 7.07 10.99
N VAL A 59 31.53 7.99 10.11
CA VAL A 59 31.99 9.32 10.52
C VAL A 59 30.84 10.12 11.10
N ALA A 60 29.66 10.12 10.45
CA ALA A 60 28.45 10.74 11.00
C ALA A 60 28.06 10.18 12.36
N LEU A 61 28.15 8.86 12.55
CA LEU A 61 27.80 8.24 13.82
C LEU A 61 28.76 8.66 14.96
N ARG A 62 30.05 8.83 14.67
CA ARG A 62 31.08 9.23 15.65
C ARG A 62 31.10 10.73 15.94
N GLU A 63 30.85 11.58 14.95
CA GLU A 63 31.05 13.03 15.01
C GLU A 63 29.73 13.82 15.14
N SER A 64 28.60 13.15 15.35
CA SER A 64 27.30 13.82 15.52
C SER A 64 26.49 13.23 16.67
N SER A 65 25.27 13.74 16.86
CA SER A 65 24.31 13.22 17.83
C SER A 65 23.58 11.96 17.36
N ALA A 66 23.85 11.47 16.15
CA ALA A 66 23.28 10.22 15.66
C ALA A 66 23.66 9.06 16.59
N LYS A 67 22.74 8.10 16.72
CA LYS A 67 22.93 6.91 17.56
C LYS A 67 22.50 5.70 16.77
N LEU A 68 23.22 4.60 16.95
CA LEU A 68 22.89 3.31 16.38
C LEU A 68 22.04 2.54 17.39
N PHE A 69 20.89 2.06 16.94
CA PHE A 69 19.99 1.24 17.74
C PHE A 69 19.98 -0.19 17.20
N PRO A 70 20.01 -1.22 18.06
CA PRO A 70 20.01 -2.61 17.64
C PRO A 70 18.63 -3.06 17.13
N ASN A 71 18.56 -4.33 16.71
CA ASN A 71 17.31 -4.99 16.35
C ASN A 71 16.30 -4.93 17.50
N ASP A 72 15.03 -5.06 17.17
CA ASP A 72 13.91 -5.05 18.12
C ASP A 72 13.75 -3.75 18.92
N THR A 73 14.44 -2.67 18.52
CA THR A 73 14.15 -1.33 19.00
C THR A 73 12.79 -0.88 18.47
N VAL A 74 11.91 -0.45 19.37
CA VAL A 74 10.62 0.14 19.02
C VAL A 74 10.81 1.65 18.84
N LEU A 75 10.40 2.18 17.69
CA LEU A 75 10.46 3.60 17.37
C LEU A 75 9.08 4.23 17.44
N PHE A 76 8.99 5.43 18.00
CA PHE A 76 7.76 6.24 18.03
C PHE A 76 8.04 7.65 17.52
N ALA A 77 7.27 8.12 16.55
CA ALA A 77 7.41 9.46 15.99
C ALA A 77 6.81 10.52 16.92
N MET A 78 7.67 11.36 17.52
CA MET A 78 7.26 12.39 18.47
C MET A 78 6.74 13.68 17.81
N TYR A 79 7.31 14.03 16.65
CA TYR A 79 6.95 15.23 15.88
C TYR A 79 7.38 15.08 14.41
N GLY A 80 6.90 15.97 13.55
CA GLY A 80 7.13 15.89 12.10
C GLY A 80 6.23 16.85 11.33
N ASP A 81 5.98 16.56 10.07
CA ASP A 81 5.12 17.31 9.12
C ASP A 81 3.61 17.28 9.47
N GLY A 82 3.25 16.90 10.70
CA GLY A 82 1.87 16.77 11.18
C GLY A 82 1.18 15.46 10.79
N LYS A 83 1.63 14.74 9.75
CA LYS A 83 1.03 13.47 9.30
C LYS A 83 1.67 12.24 9.93
N THR A 84 2.93 12.36 10.34
CA THR A 84 3.76 11.26 10.84
C THR A 84 3.79 11.16 12.37
N MET A 85 3.17 12.12 13.07
CA MET A 85 3.15 12.13 14.54
C MET A 85 2.37 10.93 15.08
N GLY A 86 2.97 10.17 16.00
CA GLY A 86 2.36 9.00 16.61
C GLY A 86 2.54 7.69 15.83
N SER A 87 3.13 7.74 14.63
CA SER A 87 3.51 6.53 13.90
C SER A 87 4.52 5.71 14.71
N VAL A 88 4.40 4.38 14.65
CA VAL A 88 5.29 3.45 15.37
C VAL A 88 6.01 2.55 14.36
N GLY A 89 7.16 2.01 14.72
CA GLY A 89 7.85 1.00 13.90
C GLY A 89 8.80 0.13 14.72
N LEU A 90 9.19 -1.00 14.15
CA LEU A 90 10.11 -1.97 14.79
C LEU A 90 11.34 -2.20 13.90
N LEU A 91 12.54 -2.18 14.50
CA LEU A 91 13.77 -2.43 13.76
C LEU A 91 14.01 -3.92 13.52
N ARG A 92 14.18 -4.32 12.25
CA ARG A 92 14.66 -5.68 11.88
C ARG A 92 16.19 -5.82 11.91
N LYS A 93 16.90 -4.69 11.77
CA LYS A 93 18.36 -4.62 11.67
C LYS A 93 18.85 -3.37 12.40
N PRO A 94 20.14 -3.27 12.75
CA PRO A 94 20.63 -2.09 13.44
C PRO A 94 20.53 -0.86 12.55
N CYS A 95 19.93 0.21 13.05
CA CYS A 95 19.69 1.44 12.30
C CYS A 95 19.92 2.67 13.19
N ALA A 96 20.36 3.77 12.58
CA ALA A 96 20.32 5.07 13.21
C ALA A 96 18.98 5.76 12.92
N THR A 97 18.60 6.75 13.73
CA THR A 97 17.35 7.50 13.51
C THR A 97 17.59 9.00 13.67
N ASN A 98 16.67 9.81 13.14
CA ASN A 98 16.64 11.25 13.44
C ASN A 98 16.16 11.53 14.87
N GLN A 99 16.27 12.80 15.31
CA GLN A 99 15.87 13.27 16.64
C GLN A 99 14.35 13.24 16.91
N ALA A 100 13.55 13.07 15.86
CA ALA A 100 12.09 13.03 15.96
C ALA A 100 11.57 11.62 16.29
N CYS A 101 12.41 10.60 16.15
CA CYS A 101 12.11 9.25 16.61
C CYS A 101 12.53 9.08 18.07
N CYS A 102 11.59 8.66 18.92
CA CYS A 102 11.88 8.11 20.23
C CYS A 102 12.16 6.62 20.08
N ALA A 103 13.38 6.20 20.36
CA ALA A 103 13.83 4.82 20.36
C ALA A 103 13.70 4.22 21.76
N MET A 104 12.99 3.10 21.85
CA MET A 104 12.73 2.35 23.08
C MET A 104 13.31 0.95 22.94
N LEU A 105 14.30 0.66 23.78
CA LEU A 105 14.96 -0.63 23.87
C LEU A 105 14.29 -1.44 24.97
N ALA A 106 13.37 -2.32 24.61
CA ALA A 106 12.62 -3.12 25.57
C ALA A 106 13.59 -3.98 26.42
N ASP A 107 13.36 -4.00 27.74
CA ASP A 107 14.03 -4.95 28.63
C ASP A 107 13.31 -6.29 28.51
N SER A 108 13.92 -7.28 27.87
CA SER A 108 13.29 -8.58 27.57
C SER A 108 12.85 -9.36 28.81
N SER A 109 13.34 -9.01 30.00
CA SER A 109 12.88 -9.56 31.28
C SER A 109 11.56 -8.94 31.78
N LYS A 110 11.17 -7.77 31.24
CA LYS A 110 10.00 -6.99 31.67
C LYS A 110 8.97 -6.76 30.57
N CYS A 111 9.43 -6.63 29.33
CA CYS A 111 8.59 -6.28 28.20
C CYS A 111 9.07 -6.95 26.90
N ASP A 112 8.17 -7.62 26.20
CA ASP A 112 8.40 -8.06 24.83
C ASP A 112 8.34 -6.87 23.85
N ALA A 113 9.28 -6.79 22.91
CA ALA A 113 9.39 -5.65 21.98
C ALA A 113 8.18 -5.54 21.03
N LYS A 114 7.67 -6.66 20.52
CA LYS A 114 6.46 -6.68 19.68
C LYS A 114 5.22 -6.33 20.51
N PHE A 115 5.13 -6.79 21.77
CA PHE A 115 4.08 -6.36 22.69
C PHE A 115 4.11 -4.85 22.93
N LEU A 116 5.30 -4.26 23.14
CA LEU A 116 5.47 -2.81 23.28
C LEU A 116 5.02 -2.07 22.00
N LEU A 117 5.41 -2.54 20.82
CA LEU A 117 4.97 -2.02 19.52
C LEU A 117 3.44 -1.96 19.45
N TYR A 118 2.75 -3.09 19.67
CA TYR A 118 1.30 -3.16 19.60
C TYR A 118 0.60 -2.34 20.68
N SER A 119 1.16 -2.30 21.89
CA SER A 119 0.66 -1.44 22.96
C SER A 119 0.70 0.03 22.55
N LEU A 120 1.78 0.50 21.94
CA LEU A 120 1.90 1.87 21.45
C LEU A 120 0.93 2.18 20.29
N ILE A 121 0.68 1.22 19.41
CA ILE A 121 -0.34 1.36 18.36
C ILE A 121 -1.73 1.54 19.00
N TYR A 122 -2.09 0.71 19.97
CA TYR A 122 -3.36 0.80 20.69
C TYR A 122 -3.50 2.12 21.46
N PHE A 123 -2.47 2.52 22.21
CA PHE A 123 -2.50 3.73 23.03
C PHE A 123 -2.20 5.03 22.28
N ARG A 124 -1.88 4.98 20.98
CA ARG A 124 -1.58 6.16 20.15
C ARG A 124 -2.60 7.30 20.32
N PRO A 125 -3.93 7.08 20.26
CA PRO A 125 -4.88 8.18 20.42
C PRO A 125 -4.80 8.85 21.80
N ALA A 126 -4.48 8.09 22.87
CA ALA A 126 -4.30 8.65 24.20
C ALA A 126 -2.99 9.44 24.32
N ILE A 127 -1.91 8.92 23.75
CA ILE A 127 -0.60 9.62 23.72
C ILE A 127 -0.74 10.94 22.97
N LEU A 128 -1.40 10.95 21.81
CA LEU A 128 -1.60 12.16 21.01
C LEU A 128 -2.50 13.20 21.70
N LYS A 129 -3.43 12.81 22.56
CA LYS A 129 -4.22 13.77 23.35
C LYS A 129 -3.38 14.56 24.36
N LEU A 130 -2.23 14.04 24.79
CA LEU A 130 -1.33 14.73 25.71
C LEU A 130 -0.68 15.97 25.08
N THR A 131 -0.56 16.05 23.75
CA THR A 131 -0.03 17.25 23.07
C THR A 131 -1.05 18.39 23.01
N ILE A 132 -2.34 18.07 23.00
CA ILE A 132 -3.42 19.07 22.87
C ILE A 132 -3.64 19.81 24.20
N ALA A 133 -3.39 19.16 25.33
CA ALA A 133 -3.59 19.72 26.67
C ALA A 133 -2.44 20.64 27.14
N GLY A 134 -1.32 20.70 26.40
CA GLY A 134 -0.16 21.54 26.73
C GLY A 134 0.05 22.67 25.73
N ALA A 135 0.72 23.75 26.15
CA ALA A 135 1.13 24.85 25.27
C ALA A 135 2.14 24.43 24.16
N GLN A 136 2.64 23.19 24.20
CA GLN A 136 3.59 22.62 23.23
C GLN A 136 2.87 21.71 22.22
N ARG A 137 2.99 22.01 20.93
CA ARG A 137 2.40 21.22 19.83
C ARG A 137 3.09 19.86 19.55
N ASN A 138 4.22 19.56 20.19
CA ASN A 138 5.05 18.37 19.93
C ASN A 138 5.12 17.44 21.15
N LEU A 139 5.19 16.12 20.93
CA LEU A 139 5.57 15.17 21.99
C LEU A 139 7.06 15.33 22.30
N ASN A 140 7.42 15.18 23.57
CA ASN A 140 8.81 15.09 24.01
C ASN A 140 9.10 13.71 24.61
N GLY A 141 10.38 13.33 24.66
CA GLY A 141 10.80 12.02 25.17
C GLY A 141 10.38 11.76 26.61
N THR A 142 10.29 12.80 27.45
CA THR A 142 9.81 12.69 28.84
C THR A 142 8.35 12.24 28.92
N THR A 143 7.50 12.77 28.03
CA THR A 143 6.08 12.40 27.96
C THR A 143 5.93 10.93 27.58
N ILE A 144 6.72 10.44 26.61
CA ILE A 144 6.73 9.02 26.22
C ILE A 144 7.22 8.16 27.38
N LYS A 145 8.36 8.50 27.99
CA LYS A 145 8.92 7.79 29.15
C LYS A 145 7.92 7.58 30.29
N GLN A 146 7.14 8.60 30.61
CA GLN A 146 6.18 8.60 31.73
C GLN A 146 4.84 7.97 31.39
N PHE A 147 4.53 7.75 30.12
CA PHE A 147 3.27 7.13 29.70
C PHE A 147 3.14 5.72 30.30
N LYS A 148 1.97 5.41 30.84
CA LYS A 148 1.70 4.14 31.52
C LYS A 148 0.89 3.21 30.62
N ILE A 149 1.29 1.95 30.54
CA ILE A 149 0.56 0.89 29.85
C ILE A 149 0.29 -0.28 30.81
N GLY A 150 -0.75 -1.06 30.53
CA GLY A 150 -1.02 -2.31 31.24
C GLY A 150 -0.05 -3.40 30.80
N VAL A 151 0.57 -4.09 31.77
CA VAL A 151 1.64 -5.05 31.52
C VAL A 151 1.28 -6.42 32.07
N PRO A 152 0.87 -7.38 31.22
CA PRO A 152 0.69 -8.76 31.65
C PRO A 152 2.04 -9.46 31.92
N PRO A 153 2.04 -10.67 32.52
CA PRO A 153 3.25 -11.49 32.63
C PRO A 153 3.90 -11.75 31.26
N ILE A 154 5.23 -11.86 31.23
CA ILE A 154 6.02 -12.07 29.99
C ILE A 154 5.46 -13.17 29.07
N PRO A 155 5.12 -14.39 29.56
CA PRO A 155 4.48 -15.42 28.73
C PRO A 155 3.23 -14.94 27.99
N THR A 156 2.39 -14.16 28.68
CA THR A 156 1.15 -13.63 28.10
C THR A 156 1.44 -12.51 27.09
N GLN A 157 2.44 -11.65 27.35
CA GLN A 157 2.88 -10.64 26.38
C GLN A 157 3.33 -11.29 25.07
N ARG A 158 4.16 -12.34 25.16
CA ARG A 158 4.65 -13.10 23.99
C ARG A 158 3.53 -13.74 23.19
N ARG A 159 2.52 -14.30 23.87
CA ARG A 159 1.33 -14.86 23.19
C ARG A 159 0.52 -13.80 22.47
N ILE A 160 0.25 -12.66 23.12
CA ILE A 160 -0.43 -11.51 22.48
C ILE A 160 0.35 -11.04 21.25
N ALA A 161 1.66 -10.82 21.42
CA ALA A 161 2.55 -10.39 20.35
C ALA A 161 2.60 -11.40 19.19
N SER A 162 2.65 -12.69 19.48
CA SER A 162 2.65 -13.76 18.47
C SER A 162 1.36 -13.80 17.67
N ILE A 163 0.20 -13.73 18.33
CA ILE A 163 -1.10 -13.71 17.64
C ILE A 163 -1.18 -12.52 16.68
N LEU A 164 -0.86 -11.31 17.15
CA LEU A 164 -0.94 -10.11 16.32
C LEU A 164 0.12 -10.11 15.21
N SER A 165 1.36 -10.52 15.52
CA SER A 165 2.43 -10.57 14.53
C SER A 165 2.22 -11.60 13.44
N ALA A 166 1.53 -12.71 13.73
CA ALA A 166 1.16 -13.68 12.70
C ALA A 166 0.29 -13.04 11.59
N TYR A 167 -0.63 -12.12 11.93
CA TYR A 167 -1.38 -11.37 10.93
C TYR A 167 -0.48 -10.47 10.08
N ASP A 168 0.39 -9.69 10.74
CA ASP A 168 1.24 -8.72 10.05
C ASP A 168 2.32 -9.39 9.17
N GLU A 169 2.90 -10.49 9.63
CA GLU A 169 3.85 -11.30 8.87
C GLU A 169 3.16 -11.92 7.64
N LEU A 170 1.93 -12.41 7.77
CA LEU A 170 1.18 -12.93 6.63
C LEU A 170 0.78 -11.82 5.64
N ILE A 171 0.37 -10.65 6.13
CA ILE A 171 0.09 -9.48 5.30
C ILE A 171 1.33 -9.07 4.51
N GLU A 172 2.49 -9.01 5.16
CA GLU A 172 3.77 -8.67 4.55
C GLU A 172 4.15 -9.69 3.47
N ASN A 173 4.04 -10.98 3.77
CA ASN A 173 4.29 -12.06 2.81
C ASN A 173 3.37 -11.96 1.59
N ASN A 174 2.06 -11.83 1.81
CA ASN A 174 1.08 -11.69 0.73
C ASN A 174 1.36 -10.43 -0.11
N THR A 175 1.75 -9.31 0.51
CA THR A 175 2.11 -8.08 -0.20
C THR A 175 3.31 -8.28 -1.13
N ARG A 176 4.34 -9.02 -0.68
CA ARG A 176 5.47 -9.40 -1.54
C ARG A 176 5.05 -10.32 -2.68
N ARG A 177 4.20 -11.31 -2.40
CA ARG A 177 3.67 -12.23 -3.42
C ARG A 177 2.87 -11.49 -4.49
N ILE A 178 2.01 -10.55 -4.10
CA ILE A 178 1.26 -9.67 -5.02
C ILE A 178 2.22 -8.94 -5.96
N ALA A 179 3.26 -8.28 -5.43
CA ALA A 179 4.22 -7.54 -6.24
C ALA A 179 4.95 -8.44 -7.25
N ILE A 180 5.34 -9.66 -6.85
CA ILE A 180 5.98 -10.63 -7.75
C ILE A 180 5.02 -11.09 -8.84
N LEU A 181 3.76 -11.42 -8.50
CA LEU A 181 2.75 -11.86 -9.47
C LEU A 181 2.45 -10.77 -10.50
N GLU A 182 2.32 -9.52 -10.06
CA GLU A 182 2.10 -8.36 -10.93
C GLU A 182 3.33 -8.08 -11.82
N GLU A 183 4.55 -8.22 -11.29
CA GLU A 183 5.75 -8.12 -12.10
C GLU A 183 5.81 -9.23 -13.15
N MET A 184 5.55 -10.48 -12.78
CA MET A 184 5.52 -11.60 -13.72
C MET A 184 4.51 -11.34 -14.86
N ALA A 185 3.29 -10.93 -14.52
CA ALA A 185 2.26 -10.60 -15.51
C ALA A 185 2.71 -9.50 -16.47
N ARG A 186 3.29 -8.41 -15.94
CA ARG A 186 3.84 -7.31 -16.75
C ARG A 186 4.99 -7.77 -17.64
N ARG A 187 5.91 -8.58 -17.13
CA ARG A 187 7.06 -9.10 -17.90
C ARG A 187 6.63 -10.01 -19.03
N ILE A 188 5.66 -10.90 -18.79
CA ILE A 188 5.12 -11.77 -19.84
C ILE A 188 4.44 -10.91 -20.93
N TYR A 189 3.67 -9.89 -20.54
CA TYR A 189 3.11 -8.94 -21.51
C TYR A 189 4.20 -8.22 -22.32
N GLU A 190 5.24 -7.71 -21.66
CA GLU A 190 6.37 -7.05 -22.33
C GLU A 190 7.08 -7.99 -23.31
N GLU A 191 7.35 -9.24 -22.92
CA GLU A 191 7.93 -10.23 -23.84
C GLU A 191 7.03 -10.45 -25.05
N TRP A 192 5.71 -10.64 -24.87
CA TRP A 192 4.83 -11.06 -25.96
C TRP A 192 4.41 -9.91 -26.89
N PHE A 193 4.14 -8.72 -26.34
CA PHE A 193 3.49 -7.62 -27.08
C PHE A 193 4.32 -6.35 -27.20
N VAL A 194 5.52 -6.30 -26.59
CA VAL A 194 6.46 -5.19 -26.75
C VAL A 194 7.75 -5.65 -27.42
N ARG A 195 8.30 -6.78 -26.97
CA ARG A 195 9.51 -7.40 -27.54
C ARG A 195 9.20 -8.43 -28.62
N PHE A 196 7.93 -8.77 -28.79
CA PHE A 196 7.43 -9.74 -29.76
C PHE A 196 8.09 -11.14 -29.66
N ARG A 197 8.48 -11.54 -28.46
CA ARG A 197 9.03 -12.85 -28.06
C ARG A 197 7.95 -13.75 -27.47
N PHE A 198 6.84 -13.88 -28.18
CA PHE A 198 5.76 -14.78 -27.83
C PHE A 198 6.08 -16.23 -28.25
N PRO A 199 5.43 -17.27 -27.69
CA PRO A 199 5.68 -18.65 -28.08
C PRO A 199 5.45 -18.90 -29.58
N GLY A 200 6.50 -19.28 -30.31
CA GLY A 200 6.48 -19.51 -31.76
C GLY A 200 6.88 -18.30 -32.62
N HIS A 201 7.32 -17.19 -32.00
CA HIS A 201 7.75 -15.98 -32.70
C HIS A 201 8.97 -16.18 -33.61
N GLU A 202 9.78 -17.21 -33.39
CA GLU A 202 11.03 -17.46 -34.12
C GLU A 202 10.83 -17.64 -35.63
N GLN A 203 9.63 -18.05 -36.04
CA GLN A 203 9.25 -18.26 -37.43
C GLN A 203 8.47 -17.08 -38.03
N VAL A 204 8.20 -16.04 -37.25
CA VAL A 204 7.38 -14.89 -37.66
C VAL A 204 8.31 -13.77 -38.11
N LYS A 205 8.12 -13.30 -39.35
CA LYS A 205 8.89 -12.16 -39.88
C LYS A 205 8.43 -10.87 -39.21
N MET A 206 9.35 -9.91 -39.08
CA MET A 206 9.02 -8.56 -38.65
C MET A 206 8.81 -7.67 -39.88
N VAL A 207 7.80 -6.80 -39.82
CA VAL A 207 7.43 -5.84 -40.88
C VAL A 207 7.31 -4.43 -40.30
N GLU A 208 7.58 -3.42 -41.13
CA GLU A 208 7.42 -2.01 -40.75
C GLU A 208 5.95 -1.64 -40.53
N SER A 209 5.68 -0.84 -39.49
CA SER A 209 4.35 -0.30 -39.17
C SER A 209 4.45 1.09 -38.55
N GLU A 210 3.31 1.73 -38.31
CA GLU A 210 3.23 3.04 -37.64
C GLU A 210 3.78 3.03 -36.19
N LEU A 211 3.89 1.85 -35.55
CA LEU A 211 4.50 1.69 -34.22
C LEU A 211 5.93 1.11 -34.28
N GLY A 212 6.56 1.09 -35.47
CA GLY A 212 7.84 0.46 -35.73
C GLY A 212 7.69 -1.00 -36.18
N LEU A 213 8.74 -1.80 -35.99
CA LEU A 213 8.75 -3.20 -36.40
C LEU A 213 7.77 -4.03 -35.56
N ILE A 214 6.79 -4.65 -36.22
CA ILE A 214 5.81 -5.56 -35.62
C ILE A 214 5.81 -6.91 -36.35
N PRO A 215 5.27 -7.99 -35.75
CA PRO A 215 5.18 -9.28 -36.43
C PRO A 215 4.25 -9.24 -37.64
N GLU A 216 4.62 -9.94 -38.70
CA GLU A 216 3.85 -10.03 -39.95
C GLU A 216 2.40 -10.49 -39.69
N GLY A 217 1.45 -9.76 -40.26
CA GLY A 217 0.01 -10.02 -40.10
C GLY A 217 -0.63 -9.40 -38.86
N TRP A 218 0.16 -8.89 -37.90
CA TRP A 218 -0.41 -8.13 -36.79
C TRP A 218 -0.93 -6.79 -37.29
N SER A 219 -2.03 -6.32 -36.71
CA SER A 219 -2.65 -5.05 -37.06
C SER A 219 -2.92 -4.19 -35.83
N LEU A 220 -3.25 -2.93 -36.09
CA LEU A 220 -3.66 -1.97 -35.08
C LEU A 220 -5.14 -1.64 -35.25
N CYS A 221 -5.85 -1.57 -34.14
CA CYS A 221 -7.19 -1.00 -34.09
C CYS A 221 -7.32 -0.09 -32.86
N ARG A 222 -8.38 0.70 -32.81
CA ARG A 222 -8.65 1.55 -31.65
C ARG A 222 -9.17 0.74 -30.48
N LEU A 223 -8.91 1.21 -29.26
CA LEU A 223 -9.44 0.61 -28.04
C LEU A 223 -10.97 0.47 -28.06
N ASP A 224 -11.71 1.43 -28.60
CA ASP A 224 -13.17 1.37 -28.65
C ASP A 224 -13.75 0.45 -29.75
N GLU A 225 -12.90 -0.09 -30.62
CA GLU A 225 -13.24 -1.21 -31.50
C GLU A 225 -13.22 -2.55 -30.74
N LEU A 226 -12.49 -2.64 -29.62
CA LEU A 226 -12.36 -3.86 -28.82
C LEU A 226 -13.14 -3.82 -27.51
N TYR A 227 -13.33 -2.63 -26.93
CA TYR A 227 -13.92 -2.43 -25.61
C TYR A 227 -15.05 -1.41 -25.65
N LYS A 228 -16.04 -1.57 -24.77
CA LYS A 228 -16.99 -0.49 -24.50
C LYS A 228 -16.35 0.49 -23.52
N THR A 229 -16.44 1.79 -23.80
CA THR A 229 -15.95 2.81 -22.88
C THR A 229 -17.08 3.68 -22.34
N ALA A 230 -16.98 4.06 -21.08
CA ALA A 230 -17.92 4.95 -20.41
C ALA A 230 -17.21 5.82 -19.36
N SER A 231 -17.81 6.95 -19.01
CA SER A 231 -17.42 7.72 -17.83
C SER A 231 -18.57 7.72 -16.82
N GLY A 232 -18.22 7.82 -15.54
CA GLY A 232 -19.17 7.95 -14.44
C GLY A 232 -19.67 9.38 -14.25
N GLY A 233 -20.13 9.66 -13.04
CA GLY A 233 -20.75 10.93 -12.69
C GLY A 233 -20.61 11.24 -11.21
N THR A 234 -20.66 12.53 -10.87
CA THR A 234 -20.64 12.99 -9.48
C THR A 234 -22.06 13.41 -9.08
N PRO A 235 -22.71 12.70 -8.13
CA PRO A 235 -23.94 13.19 -7.51
C PRO A 235 -23.72 14.57 -6.88
N SER A 236 -24.76 15.40 -6.86
CA SER A 236 -24.65 16.75 -6.29
C SER A 236 -24.22 16.70 -4.83
N ARG A 237 -23.05 17.29 -4.52
CA ARG A 237 -22.52 17.40 -3.15
C ARG A 237 -23.41 18.21 -2.21
N GLN A 238 -24.36 18.98 -2.74
CA GLN A 238 -25.34 19.74 -1.95
C GLN A 238 -26.43 18.86 -1.35
N ARG A 239 -26.59 17.62 -1.85
CA ARG A 239 -27.59 16.66 -1.36
C ARG A 239 -26.91 15.56 -0.55
N ALA A 240 -26.88 15.75 0.78
CA ALA A 240 -26.24 14.79 1.69
C ALA A 240 -26.83 13.38 1.58
N GLU A 241 -28.13 13.26 1.31
CA GLU A 241 -28.86 11.99 1.09
C GLU A 241 -28.35 11.14 -0.09
N TYR A 242 -27.54 11.71 -0.99
CA TYR A 242 -26.93 10.98 -2.10
C TYR A 242 -25.71 10.15 -1.68
N PHE A 243 -25.17 10.38 -0.49
CA PHE A 243 -23.93 9.79 0.01
C PHE A 243 -24.17 8.95 1.26
N GLY A 244 -23.24 8.05 1.58
CA GLY A 244 -23.34 7.19 2.77
C GLY A 244 -24.20 5.94 2.59
N GLY A 245 -24.45 5.53 1.33
CA GLY A 245 -25.13 4.28 1.00
C GLY A 245 -24.18 3.08 0.90
N ASN A 246 -24.60 2.06 0.14
CA ASN A 246 -23.84 0.81 -0.03
C ASN A 246 -23.18 0.68 -1.41
N ILE A 247 -23.42 1.62 -2.33
CA ILE A 247 -22.84 1.57 -3.68
C ILE A 247 -21.45 2.20 -3.66
N HIS A 248 -20.42 1.40 -3.93
CA HIS A 248 -19.05 1.88 -4.07
C HIS A 248 -18.97 2.98 -5.14
N TRP A 249 -18.30 4.09 -4.82
CA TRP A 249 -18.14 5.23 -5.73
C TRP A 249 -16.66 5.62 -5.86
N VAL A 250 -16.03 5.11 -6.92
CA VAL A 250 -14.59 5.23 -7.17
C VAL A 250 -14.25 6.62 -7.69
N LYS A 251 -13.25 7.24 -7.07
CA LYS A 251 -12.56 8.44 -7.52
C LYS A 251 -11.16 8.07 -7.99
N THR A 252 -10.50 9.00 -8.66
CA THR A 252 -9.18 8.72 -9.26
C THR A 252 -8.08 8.48 -8.22
N GLN A 253 -8.26 8.92 -6.97
CA GLN A 253 -7.31 8.67 -5.88
C GLN A 253 -7.27 7.19 -5.44
N GLU A 254 -8.33 6.42 -5.69
CA GLU A 254 -8.35 4.98 -5.44
C GLU A 254 -7.68 4.18 -6.56
N LEU A 255 -7.35 4.78 -7.71
CA LEU A 255 -6.66 4.10 -8.82
C LEU A 255 -5.15 4.05 -8.52
N GLN A 256 -4.68 2.90 -8.04
CA GLN A 256 -3.30 2.69 -7.61
C GLN A 256 -2.65 1.45 -8.25
N ASN A 257 -3.11 1.06 -9.45
CA ASN A 257 -2.68 -0.15 -10.18
C ASN A 257 -2.98 -1.44 -9.42
N ASN A 258 -4.18 -1.52 -8.85
CA ASN A 258 -4.64 -2.59 -7.98
C ASN A 258 -6.08 -2.99 -8.29
N TRP A 259 -6.55 -4.04 -7.61
CA TRP A 259 -7.96 -4.38 -7.59
C TRP A 259 -8.70 -3.54 -6.54
N ILE A 260 -9.90 -3.09 -6.90
CA ILE A 260 -10.74 -2.21 -6.08
C ILE A 260 -11.90 -3.03 -5.53
N PHE A 261 -11.90 -3.21 -4.21
CA PHE A 261 -12.95 -3.92 -3.47
C PHE A 261 -13.74 -3.00 -2.52
N GLU A 262 -13.20 -1.84 -2.21
CA GLU A 262 -13.79 -0.86 -1.30
C GLU A 262 -13.39 0.56 -1.74
N THR A 263 -14.20 1.56 -1.41
CA THR A 263 -14.01 2.96 -1.76
C THR A 263 -14.13 3.83 -0.52
N SER A 264 -13.45 4.98 -0.52
CA SER A 264 -13.50 5.93 0.61
C SER A 264 -14.88 6.56 0.81
N GLU A 265 -15.66 6.66 -0.26
CA GLU A 265 -17.03 7.15 -0.24
C GLU A 265 -17.95 6.18 -0.99
N LYS A 266 -19.20 6.11 -0.54
CA LYS A 266 -20.28 5.34 -1.18
C LYS A 266 -21.46 6.26 -1.45
N ILE A 267 -22.24 5.92 -2.48
CA ILE A 267 -23.47 6.63 -2.84
C ILE A 267 -24.70 5.78 -2.51
N THR A 268 -25.85 6.43 -2.37
CA THR A 268 -27.14 5.78 -2.17
C THR A 268 -27.79 5.44 -3.51
N GLU A 269 -28.80 4.57 -3.50
CA GLU A 269 -29.62 4.29 -4.70
C GLU A 269 -30.29 5.56 -5.24
N ILE A 270 -30.72 6.46 -4.34
CA ILE A 270 -31.28 7.78 -4.70
C ILE A 270 -30.22 8.61 -5.43
N GLY A 271 -28.99 8.65 -4.91
CA GLY A 271 -27.87 9.36 -5.52
C GLY A 271 -27.50 8.81 -6.90
N LEU A 272 -27.54 7.48 -7.07
CA LEU A 272 -27.33 6.85 -8.38
C LEU A 272 -28.46 7.19 -9.36
N ALA A 273 -29.72 7.01 -8.96
CA ALA A 273 -30.89 7.21 -9.83
C ALA A 273 -31.10 8.68 -10.25
N ASN A 274 -30.67 9.63 -9.42
CA ASN A 274 -30.86 11.07 -9.65
C ASN A 274 -29.56 11.81 -10.01
N SER A 275 -28.58 11.09 -10.57
CA SER A 275 -27.34 11.68 -11.08
C SER A 275 -26.89 11.01 -12.37
N SER A 276 -25.74 11.46 -12.90
CA SER A 276 -25.08 10.84 -14.05
C SER A 276 -24.16 9.67 -13.67
N ALA A 277 -24.11 9.29 -12.38
CA ALA A 277 -23.36 8.13 -11.92
C ALA A 277 -23.88 6.85 -12.58
N LYS A 278 -22.98 5.91 -12.85
CA LYS A 278 -23.28 4.65 -13.51
C LYS A 278 -22.52 3.54 -12.83
N ILE A 279 -23.16 2.41 -12.59
CA ILE A 279 -22.49 1.21 -12.10
C ILE A 279 -21.79 0.52 -13.26
N PHE A 280 -20.54 0.12 -13.02
CA PHE A 280 -19.74 -0.71 -13.91
C PHE A 280 -19.52 -2.08 -13.29
N PRO A 281 -19.52 -3.15 -14.09
CA PRO A 281 -19.37 -4.52 -13.58
C PRO A 281 -17.95 -4.81 -13.09
N THR A 282 -17.82 -5.84 -12.26
CA THR A 282 -16.53 -6.46 -11.90
C THR A 282 -15.72 -6.81 -13.17
N GLY A 283 -14.40 -6.65 -13.11
CA GLY A 283 -13.50 -6.84 -14.23
C GLY A 283 -13.35 -5.62 -15.14
N THR A 284 -14.12 -4.55 -14.93
CA THR A 284 -13.90 -3.28 -15.64
C THR A 284 -12.55 -2.68 -15.27
N VAL A 285 -11.78 -2.29 -16.28
CA VAL A 285 -10.53 -1.52 -16.09
C VAL A 285 -10.89 -0.03 -16.02
N LEU A 286 -10.46 0.65 -14.96
CA LEU A 286 -10.63 2.09 -14.79
C LEU A 286 -9.32 2.80 -15.12
N VAL A 287 -9.43 3.94 -15.82
CA VAL A 287 -8.31 4.83 -16.15
C VAL A 287 -8.59 6.22 -15.58
N ALA A 288 -7.68 6.76 -14.77
CA ALA A 288 -7.76 8.14 -14.31
C ALA A 288 -7.45 9.09 -15.47
N MET A 289 -8.37 10.01 -15.74
CA MET A 289 -8.22 10.95 -16.85
C MET A 289 -7.55 12.27 -16.46
N TYR A 290 -7.64 12.67 -15.18
CA TYR A 290 -7.30 14.03 -14.74
C TYR A 290 -6.30 14.07 -13.57
N GLY A 291 -5.63 15.21 -13.45
CA GLY A 291 -4.87 15.62 -12.26
C GLY A 291 -3.61 14.81 -11.99
N ALA A 292 -3.14 14.83 -10.75
CA ALA A 292 -1.92 14.12 -10.32
C ALA A 292 -1.99 12.58 -10.50
N THR A 293 -3.20 12.05 -10.74
CA THR A 293 -3.48 10.63 -10.92
C THR A 293 -3.59 10.22 -12.39
N ILE A 294 -3.37 11.13 -13.34
CA ILE A 294 -3.53 10.86 -14.78
C ILE A 294 -2.83 9.55 -15.22
N GLY A 295 -3.55 8.71 -15.96
CA GLY A 295 -3.06 7.42 -16.47
C GLY A 295 -2.95 6.30 -15.41
N GLN A 296 -3.21 6.57 -14.13
CA GLN A 296 -3.30 5.52 -13.11
C GLN A 296 -4.49 4.61 -13.40
N LEU A 297 -4.34 3.33 -13.05
CA LEU A 297 -5.30 2.30 -13.37
C LEU A 297 -5.89 1.67 -12.12
N GLY A 298 -7.01 0.97 -12.28
CA GLY A 298 -7.53 0.02 -11.29
C GLY A 298 -8.45 -0.98 -11.96
N ILE A 299 -8.60 -2.16 -11.38
CA ILE A 299 -9.55 -3.18 -11.84
C ILE A 299 -10.67 -3.28 -10.82
N LEU A 300 -11.93 -3.19 -11.25
CA LEU A 300 -13.05 -3.40 -10.35
C LEU A 300 -13.10 -4.86 -9.88
N GLY A 301 -12.83 -5.10 -8.59
CA GLY A 301 -13.04 -6.39 -7.93
C GLY A 301 -14.49 -6.59 -7.47
N VAL A 302 -15.23 -5.49 -7.32
CA VAL A 302 -16.68 -5.44 -7.09
C VAL A 302 -17.32 -4.45 -8.07
N ALA A 303 -18.59 -4.65 -8.40
CA ALA A 303 -19.32 -3.67 -9.19
C ALA A 303 -19.38 -2.32 -8.44
N ALA A 304 -19.11 -1.23 -9.15
CA ALA A 304 -18.98 0.08 -8.54
C ALA A 304 -19.38 1.19 -9.51
N ALA A 305 -19.88 2.30 -8.97
CA ALA A 305 -19.97 3.55 -9.70
C ALA A 305 -18.63 4.29 -9.69
N THR A 306 -18.45 5.24 -10.61
CA THR A 306 -17.26 6.10 -10.62
C THR A 306 -17.63 7.57 -10.76
N ASN A 307 -16.70 8.46 -10.41
CA ASN A 307 -16.81 9.87 -10.77
C ASN A 307 -16.51 10.09 -12.28
N GLN A 308 -16.75 11.31 -12.77
CA GLN A 308 -16.53 11.66 -14.18
C GLN A 308 -15.06 11.65 -14.61
N ALA A 309 -14.13 11.55 -13.66
CA ALA A 309 -12.69 11.55 -13.91
C ALA A 309 -12.12 10.16 -14.20
N CYS A 310 -12.95 9.11 -14.08
CA CYS A 310 -12.58 7.74 -14.42
C CYS A 310 -13.18 7.37 -15.78
N CYS A 311 -12.35 6.88 -16.70
CA CYS A 311 -12.80 6.18 -17.90
C CYS A 311 -12.89 4.69 -17.58
N ALA A 312 -14.08 4.11 -17.67
CA ALA A 312 -14.30 2.67 -17.62
C ALA A 312 -14.06 2.05 -19.00
N VAL A 313 -13.20 1.04 -19.05
CA VAL A 313 -12.89 0.19 -20.20
C VAL A 313 -13.45 -1.20 -19.90
N ILE A 314 -14.52 -1.57 -20.61
CA ILE A 314 -15.35 -2.73 -20.33
C ILE A 314 -15.15 -3.75 -21.47
N PRO A 315 -14.62 -4.95 -21.18
CA PRO A 315 -14.52 -6.03 -22.16
C PRO A 315 -15.88 -6.31 -22.81
N ARG A 316 -15.89 -6.46 -24.14
CA ARG A 316 -17.10 -6.85 -24.90
C ARG A 316 -16.87 -7.98 -25.89
N LEU A 317 -15.60 -8.36 -26.13
CA LEU A 317 -15.19 -9.42 -27.04
C LEU A 317 -14.46 -10.50 -26.23
N GLU A 318 -14.69 -11.77 -26.59
CA GLU A 318 -14.19 -12.94 -25.86
C GLU A 318 -12.65 -12.94 -25.70
N ASN A 319 -11.91 -12.63 -26.76
CA ASN A 319 -10.44 -12.67 -26.76
C ASN A 319 -9.78 -11.38 -26.27
N PHE A 320 -10.55 -10.33 -25.98
CA PHE A 320 -10.07 -9.02 -25.52
C PHE A 320 -10.60 -8.75 -24.12
N GLY A 321 -10.11 -9.54 -23.17
CA GLY A 321 -10.50 -9.49 -21.76
C GLY A 321 -9.78 -8.42 -20.94
N THR A 322 -10.15 -8.34 -19.67
CA THR A 322 -9.59 -7.42 -18.66
C THR A 322 -8.06 -7.47 -18.58
N THR A 323 -7.48 -8.67 -18.60
CA THR A 323 -6.02 -8.88 -18.47
C THR A 323 -5.24 -8.18 -19.57
N TYR A 324 -5.68 -8.32 -20.83
CA TYR A 324 -5.02 -7.67 -21.95
C TYR A 324 -5.19 -6.15 -21.89
N ALA A 325 -6.41 -5.66 -21.68
CA ALA A 325 -6.68 -4.22 -21.52
C ALA A 325 -5.82 -3.57 -20.42
N TYR A 326 -5.80 -4.19 -19.24
CA TYR A 326 -5.10 -3.67 -18.08
C TYR A 326 -3.59 -3.61 -18.33
N LEU A 327 -2.98 -4.70 -18.79
CA LEU A 327 -1.52 -4.75 -19.00
C LEU A 327 -1.08 -3.86 -20.15
N THR A 328 -1.86 -3.77 -21.23
CA THR A 328 -1.57 -2.84 -22.33
C THR A 328 -1.56 -1.40 -21.83
N LEU A 329 -2.60 -0.96 -21.13
CA LEU A 329 -2.70 0.41 -20.61
C LEU A 329 -1.67 0.67 -19.50
N GLN A 330 -1.27 -0.35 -18.74
CA GLN A 330 -0.29 -0.22 -17.67
C GLN A 330 1.12 -0.04 -18.22
N VAL A 331 1.54 -0.91 -19.15
CA VAL A 331 2.89 -0.88 -19.74
C VAL A 331 3.05 0.33 -20.64
N ARG A 332 2.02 0.65 -21.43
CA ARG A 332 2.03 1.75 -22.39
C ARG A 332 1.39 3.02 -21.84
N ARG A 333 1.39 3.18 -20.51
CA ARG A 333 0.79 4.34 -19.82
C ARG A 333 1.36 5.66 -20.33
N GLN A 334 2.68 5.73 -20.51
CA GLN A 334 3.32 6.98 -20.92
C GLN A 334 2.86 7.37 -22.33
N GLU A 335 2.79 6.41 -23.25
CA GLU A 335 2.22 6.62 -24.59
C GLU A 335 0.79 7.17 -24.51
N LEU A 336 -0.07 6.60 -23.65
CA LEU A 336 -1.44 7.10 -23.46
C LEU A 336 -1.47 8.54 -22.95
N ILE A 337 -0.60 8.90 -22.01
CA ILE A 337 -0.51 10.25 -21.46
C ILE A 337 -0.02 11.24 -22.52
N ASP A 338 0.91 10.81 -23.37
CA ASP A 338 1.52 11.63 -24.42
C ASP A 338 0.55 11.92 -25.58
N LEU A 339 -0.54 11.17 -25.72
CA LEU A 339 -1.62 11.43 -26.69
C LEU A 339 -2.50 12.66 -26.34
N ARG A 340 -2.19 13.41 -25.27
CA ARG A 340 -2.88 14.66 -24.95
C ARG A 340 -2.77 15.70 -26.08
N ALA A 341 -3.88 16.33 -26.44
CA ALA A 341 -3.92 17.28 -27.55
C ALA A 341 -3.32 18.65 -27.16
N GLY A 342 -2.18 19.02 -27.78
CA GLY A 342 -1.60 20.35 -27.70
C GLY A 342 -0.91 20.70 -26.38
N ALA A 343 0.04 21.64 -26.42
CA ALA A 343 0.88 22.03 -25.28
C ALA A 343 0.11 22.61 -24.06
N ALA A 344 -1.18 22.96 -24.22
CA ALA A 344 -2.02 23.56 -23.17
C ALA A 344 -2.89 22.55 -22.41
N GLN A 345 -3.16 21.34 -22.94
CA GLN A 345 -4.09 20.40 -22.32
C GLN A 345 -3.34 19.40 -21.43
N GLN A 346 -3.39 19.60 -20.11
CA GLN A 346 -2.66 18.76 -19.14
C GLN A 346 -3.31 17.40 -18.86
N ASN A 347 -4.57 17.20 -19.26
CA ASN A 347 -5.41 16.05 -18.94
C ASN A 347 -5.68 15.18 -20.19
N ILE A 348 -5.83 13.86 -20.01
CA ILE A 348 -6.44 13.00 -21.03
C ILE A 348 -7.96 13.03 -20.87
N ASN A 349 -8.70 12.66 -21.91
CA ASN A 349 -10.16 12.55 -21.86
C ASN A 349 -10.60 11.20 -22.42
N GLN A 350 -11.91 10.92 -22.36
CA GLN A 350 -12.43 9.63 -22.83
C GLN A 350 -12.16 9.40 -24.32
N ILE A 351 -12.13 10.44 -25.16
CA ILE A 351 -11.84 10.33 -26.60
C ILE A 351 -10.40 9.84 -26.81
N VAL A 352 -9.44 10.39 -26.07
CA VAL A 352 -8.04 9.92 -26.10
C VAL A 352 -7.95 8.45 -25.72
N VAL A 353 -8.61 8.02 -24.65
CA VAL A 353 -8.62 6.60 -24.24
C VAL A 353 -9.26 5.71 -25.31
N ARG A 354 -10.35 6.15 -25.96
CA ARG A 354 -11.02 5.42 -27.05
C ARG A 354 -10.13 5.22 -28.27
N GLN A 355 -9.33 6.23 -28.61
CA GLN A 355 -8.46 6.23 -29.78
C GLN A 355 -7.12 5.54 -29.53
N PHE A 356 -6.83 5.12 -28.29
CA PHE A 356 -5.57 4.47 -27.96
C PHE A 356 -5.36 3.22 -28.84
N PRO A 357 -4.21 3.11 -29.55
CA PRO A 357 -3.97 2.01 -30.48
C PRO A 357 -3.69 0.70 -29.74
N MET A 358 -4.43 -0.35 -30.08
CA MET A 358 -4.33 -1.69 -29.53
C MET A 358 -3.76 -2.65 -30.59
N LEU A 359 -2.81 -3.49 -30.19
CA LEU A 359 -2.28 -4.55 -31.06
C LEU A 359 -3.28 -5.69 -31.19
N VAL A 360 -3.45 -6.19 -32.41
CA VAL A 360 -4.28 -7.33 -32.74
C VAL A 360 -3.41 -8.37 -33.46
N PRO A 361 -3.04 -9.47 -32.80
CA PRO A 361 -2.33 -10.57 -33.44
C PRO A 361 -3.16 -11.22 -34.55
N SER A 362 -2.51 -11.63 -35.64
CA SER A 362 -3.13 -12.44 -36.70
C SER A 362 -3.52 -13.84 -36.22
N ASP A 363 -2.70 -14.44 -35.36
CA ASP A 363 -3.01 -15.71 -34.71
C ASP A 363 -4.06 -15.52 -33.61
N HIS A 364 -5.31 -15.89 -33.91
CA HIS A 364 -6.42 -15.81 -32.98
C HIS A 364 -6.25 -16.65 -31.70
N SER A 365 -5.33 -17.62 -31.68
CA SER A 365 -5.03 -18.43 -30.49
C SER A 365 -4.07 -17.75 -29.51
N LEU A 366 -3.34 -16.72 -29.95
CA LEU A 366 -2.30 -16.09 -29.13
C LEU A 366 -2.86 -15.37 -27.90
N LEU A 367 -3.93 -14.58 -28.07
CA LEU A 367 -4.58 -13.88 -26.95
C LEU A 367 -5.23 -14.84 -25.94
N PRO A 368 -5.94 -15.92 -26.36
CA PRO A 368 -6.36 -16.99 -25.45
C PRO A 368 -5.21 -17.63 -24.68
N ARG A 369 -4.09 -17.97 -25.34
CA ARG A 369 -2.92 -18.55 -24.68
C ARG A 369 -2.29 -17.58 -23.67
N PHE A 370 -2.21 -16.30 -24.04
CA PHE A 370 -1.73 -15.24 -23.16
C PHE A 370 -2.60 -15.13 -21.91
N THR A 371 -3.91 -15.05 -22.13
CA THR A 371 -4.93 -14.96 -21.06
C THR A 371 -4.84 -16.15 -20.12
N ALA A 372 -4.81 -17.38 -20.66
CA ALA A 372 -4.67 -18.60 -19.85
C ALA A 372 -3.37 -18.63 -19.03
N THR A 373 -2.31 -17.98 -19.51
CA THR A 373 -1.01 -17.91 -18.80
C THR A 373 -1.01 -16.83 -17.72
N VAL A 374 -1.59 -15.65 -17.99
CA VAL A 374 -1.39 -14.45 -17.17
C VAL A 374 -2.56 -14.15 -16.23
N THR A 375 -3.79 -14.45 -16.64
CA THR A 375 -4.99 -14.21 -15.80
C THR A 375 -4.89 -14.87 -14.43
N PRO A 376 -4.42 -16.13 -14.27
CA PRO A 376 -4.26 -16.75 -12.95
C PRO A 376 -3.34 -15.98 -12.00
N LEU A 377 -2.31 -15.29 -12.54
CA LEU A 377 -1.39 -14.48 -11.74
C LEU A 377 -2.09 -13.24 -11.15
N LEU A 378 -2.87 -12.55 -11.98
CA LEU A 378 -3.64 -11.37 -11.58
C LEU A 378 -4.83 -11.73 -10.67
N GLU A 379 -5.47 -12.88 -10.89
CA GLU A 379 -6.53 -13.36 -10.01
C GLU A 379 -5.99 -13.77 -8.64
N LEU A 380 -4.83 -14.44 -8.59
CA LEU A 380 -4.19 -14.74 -7.32
C LEU A 380 -3.78 -13.46 -6.59
N SER A 381 -3.27 -12.44 -7.29
CA SER A 381 -2.96 -11.14 -6.67
C SER A 381 -4.24 -10.48 -6.11
N SER A 382 -5.36 -10.56 -6.83
CA SER A 382 -6.68 -10.12 -6.41
C SER A 382 -7.14 -10.79 -5.10
N VAL A 383 -7.02 -12.12 -5.03
CA VAL A 383 -7.38 -12.90 -3.84
C VAL A 383 -6.51 -12.51 -2.64
N LEU A 384 -5.20 -12.40 -2.83
CA LEU A 384 -4.27 -12.00 -1.76
C LEU A 384 -4.54 -10.58 -1.26
N GLN A 385 -4.90 -9.64 -2.15
CA GLN A 385 -5.27 -8.26 -1.77
C GLN A 385 -6.50 -8.27 -0.85
N ARG A 386 -7.54 -9.04 -1.18
CA ARG A 386 -8.73 -9.18 -0.35
C ARG A 386 -8.44 -9.90 0.97
N THR A 387 -7.62 -10.95 0.95
CA THR A 387 -7.15 -11.63 2.17
C THR A 387 -6.43 -10.65 3.10
N ASN A 388 -5.55 -9.80 2.57
CA ASN A 388 -4.87 -8.78 3.36
C ASN A 388 -5.83 -7.78 3.99
N ALA A 389 -6.87 -7.35 3.28
CA ALA A 389 -7.90 -6.48 3.85
C ALA A 389 -8.60 -7.14 5.04
N ASN A 390 -8.97 -8.42 4.93
CA ASN A 390 -9.59 -9.19 6.02
C ASN A 390 -8.64 -9.39 7.20
N LEU A 391 -7.37 -9.72 6.95
CA LEU A 391 -6.35 -9.89 7.98
C LEU A 391 -6.17 -8.59 8.77
N ARG A 392 -6.08 -7.43 8.09
CA ARG A 392 -5.99 -6.11 8.74
C ARG A 392 -7.20 -5.83 9.61
N ALA A 393 -8.41 -5.99 9.06
CA ALA A 393 -9.65 -5.76 9.80
C ALA A 393 -9.75 -6.66 11.04
N THR A 394 -9.36 -7.93 10.93
CA THR A 394 -9.38 -8.90 12.04
C THR A 394 -8.35 -8.54 13.11
N ARG A 395 -7.10 -8.25 12.71
CA ARG A 395 -6.04 -7.79 13.61
C ARG A 395 -6.46 -6.53 14.37
N ASP A 396 -7.04 -5.55 13.68
CA ASP A 396 -7.47 -4.28 14.27
C ASP A 396 -8.62 -4.45 15.26
N LEU A 397 -9.49 -5.44 15.05
CA LEU A 397 -10.54 -5.83 15.99
C LEU A 397 -9.98 -6.55 17.23
N LEU A 398 -8.96 -7.40 17.06
CA LEU A 398 -8.36 -8.18 18.14
C LEU A 398 -7.41 -7.34 19.01
N LEU A 399 -6.66 -6.41 18.41
CA LEU A 399 -5.67 -5.58 19.07
C LEU A 399 -6.17 -4.98 20.39
N PRO A 400 -7.28 -4.22 20.45
CA PRO A 400 -7.75 -3.62 21.69
C PRO A 400 -8.16 -4.67 22.74
N LYS A 401 -8.74 -5.79 22.32
CA LYS A 401 -9.22 -6.86 23.20
C LYS A 401 -8.07 -7.64 23.84
N LEU A 402 -7.01 -7.88 23.07
CA LEU A 402 -5.81 -8.58 23.56
C LEU A 402 -4.98 -7.68 24.48
N ILE A 403 -4.73 -6.42 24.08
CA ILE A 403 -3.91 -5.48 24.87
C ILE A 403 -4.58 -5.11 26.20
N SER A 404 -5.90 -4.95 26.23
CA SER A 404 -6.65 -4.66 27.46
C SER A 404 -6.75 -5.87 28.41
N GLY A 405 -6.67 -7.09 27.87
CA GLY A 405 -6.93 -8.35 28.57
C GLY A 405 -8.40 -8.75 28.60
N GLU A 406 -9.26 -8.14 27.77
CA GLU A 406 -10.65 -8.58 27.57
C GLU A 406 -10.69 -10.03 27.05
N ILE A 407 -9.79 -10.38 26.13
CA ILE A 407 -9.55 -11.75 25.70
C ILE A 407 -8.36 -12.30 26.50
N ASP A 408 -8.60 -13.38 27.24
CA ASP A 408 -7.55 -14.10 27.95
C ASP A 408 -6.86 -15.11 27.03
N VAL A 409 -5.54 -14.97 26.90
CA VAL A 409 -4.68 -15.88 26.13
C VAL A 409 -3.64 -16.57 27.00
N SER A 410 -3.75 -16.48 28.33
CA SER A 410 -2.77 -17.03 29.27
C SER A 410 -2.71 -18.56 29.27
N THR A 411 -3.74 -19.23 28.78
CA THR A 411 -3.85 -20.70 28.70
C THR A 411 -3.45 -21.28 27.34
N LEU A 412 -3.18 -20.44 26.33
CA LEU A 412 -2.71 -20.91 25.04
C LEU A 412 -1.25 -21.38 25.15
N PRO A 413 -0.82 -22.37 24.34
CA PRO A 413 0.58 -22.79 24.31
C PRO A 413 1.49 -21.61 23.93
N GLU A 414 2.73 -21.60 24.43
CA GLU A 414 3.69 -20.60 23.98
C GLU A 414 4.07 -20.83 22.50
N PRO A 415 4.41 -19.77 21.75
CA PRO A 415 4.74 -19.90 20.33
C PRO A 415 5.86 -20.91 20.04
N GLU A 416 6.84 -21.02 20.94
CA GLU A 416 7.97 -21.96 20.82
C GLU A 416 7.54 -23.43 21.01
N GLU A 417 6.48 -23.68 21.77
CA GLU A 417 5.92 -25.02 22.02
C GLU A 417 5.12 -25.52 20.80
N VAL A 418 4.55 -24.60 20.00
CA VAL A 418 3.76 -24.95 18.81
C VAL A 418 4.63 -25.33 17.62
N ILE A 419 5.86 -24.80 17.53
CA ILE A 419 6.79 -25.09 16.42
C ILE A 419 7.48 -26.46 16.62
N THR A 420 7.48 -26.97 17.84
CA THR A 420 8.15 -28.23 18.22
C THR A 420 7.20 -29.43 18.33
N ALA A 421 5.90 -29.22 18.13
CA ALA A 421 4.84 -30.23 18.06
C ALA A 421 4.40 -30.45 16.61
#